data_AF-A0A3L9Z2N0-F1
#
_entry.id   AF-A0A3L9Z2N0-F1
#
_cell.length_a   1.000
_cell.length_b   1.000
_cell.length_c   1.000
_cell.angle_alpha   90.00
_cell.angle_beta   90.00
_cell.angle_gamma   90.00
#
_symmetry.space_group_name_H-M   'P 1'
#
loop_
_entity.id
_entity.type
_entity.pdbx_description
1 polymer ?
#
loop_
_entity_poly.entity_id
_entity_poly.type
_entity_poly.pdbx_seq_one_letter_code
_entity_poly.pdbx_strand_id
1 'polypeptide(L)'
;MKNLLSCTILALMLCVTTLQAQQEYTVDGKSYELYTEIEGPLTLLWNTVEGEYRYFSKKGNNIVELKNTKVDGRYQEEFKEALRLQTDDAKVSVANVNLTKPGLSAFVIKYNKAKDANYSHETKSIKLNTRLGVFAGASNSAYTTNDNNAITPVAGVDFEIVDNVRLKRHAMVFRFKQTFKNPDNNSAFTQFSLNYRFKIVKTQKFDLFINTKFLAYTYSKKEIPVQDPDTNIITIVDNSGGSFNTPAAFGIGADYAIGNGYITFSYNDIVAIGVDNNGEFPVDLTLGYKFNL
;
A
#
# COMPACT_ATOMS: atom_id res chain seq x y z
N MET A 1 -27.33 17.73 14.16
CA MET A 1 -27.13 18.17 12.75
C MET A 1 -26.02 19.22 12.58
N LYS A 2 -25.89 20.24 13.44
CA LYS A 2 -24.81 21.27 13.34
C LYS A 2 -23.37 20.72 13.43
N ASN A 3 -23.15 19.65 14.21
CA ASN A 3 -21.82 19.05 14.36
C ASN A 3 -21.40 18.18 13.17
N LEU A 4 -22.37 17.66 12.41
CA LEU A 4 -22.09 16.86 11.21
C LEU A 4 -21.59 17.76 10.07
N LEU A 5 -22.21 18.93 9.90
CA LEU A 5 -21.76 19.93 8.92
C LEU A 5 -20.33 20.42 9.17
N SER A 6 -19.96 20.60 10.45
CA SER A 6 -18.63 21.07 10.82
C SER A 6 -17.53 20.02 10.55
N CYS A 7 -17.82 18.73 10.75
CA CYS A 7 -16.91 17.65 10.39
C CYS A 7 -16.77 17.49 8.87
N THR A 8 -17.85 17.67 8.10
CA THR A 8 -17.78 17.58 6.63
C THR A 8 -16.99 18.73 6.01
N ILE A 9 -17.09 19.94 6.56
CA ILE A 9 -16.33 21.11 6.10
C ILE A 9 -14.83 20.96 6.43
N LEU A 10 -14.49 20.43 7.61
CA LEU A 10 -13.10 20.17 8.01
C LEU A 10 -12.46 19.03 7.18
N ALA A 11 -13.24 18.02 6.79
CA ALA A 11 -12.81 16.96 5.88
C ALA A 11 -12.58 17.47 4.45
N LEU A 12 -13.39 18.43 3.96
CA LEU A 12 -13.18 19.06 2.65
C LEU A 12 -11.94 19.95 2.60
N MET A 13 -11.60 20.65 3.70
CA MET A 13 -10.41 21.51 3.78
C MET A 13 -9.08 20.74 3.82
N LEU A 14 -9.08 19.43 4.04
CA LEU A 14 -7.86 18.60 4.01
C LEU A 14 -7.53 18.07 2.60
N CYS A 15 -8.39 18.31 1.61
CA CYS A 15 -8.22 17.89 0.22
C CYS A 15 -7.59 18.98 -0.68
N VAL A 16 -6.90 19.98 -0.13
CA VAL A 16 -6.14 20.94 -0.94
C VAL A 16 -4.89 20.25 -1.49
N THR A 17 -5.08 19.42 -2.51
CA THR A 17 -3.97 19.00 -3.37
C THR A 17 -3.46 20.24 -4.08
N THR A 18 -2.14 20.33 -4.24
CA THR A 18 -1.51 21.37 -5.06
C THR A 18 -2.09 21.24 -6.46
N LEU A 19 -3.01 22.15 -6.83
CA LEU A 19 -3.49 22.32 -8.19
C LEU A 19 -2.27 22.58 -9.07
N GLN A 20 -1.77 21.54 -9.73
CA GLN A 20 -0.90 21.76 -10.88
C GLN A 20 -1.78 22.44 -11.93
N ALA A 21 -1.40 23.63 -12.35
CA ALA A 21 -2.17 24.40 -13.31
C ALA A 21 -2.27 23.59 -14.61
N GLN A 22 -3.47 23.09 -14.88
CA GLN A 22 -3.83 22.51 -16.16
C GLN A 22 -3.93 23.66 -17.17
N GLN A 23 -3.27 23.52 -18.32
CA GLN A 23 -3.23 24.53 -19.37
C GLN A 23 -3.61 23.92 -20.71
N GLU A 24 -4.24 24.72 -21.56
CA GLU A 24 -4.63 24.29 -22.90
C GLU A 24 -3.47 24.47 -23.89
N TYR A 25 -3.21 23.43 -24.67
CA TYR A 25 -2.12 23.35 -25.64
C TYR A 25 -2.62 22.77 -26.96
N THR A 26 -2.20 23.36 -28.09
CA THR A 26 -2.47 22.78 -29.41
C THR A 26 -1.27 21.96 -29.88
N VAL A 27 -1.48 20.67 -30.18
CA VAL A 27 -0.47 19.75 -30.70
C VAL A 27 -1.05 19.04 -31.92
N ASP A 28 -0.36 19.16 -33.07
CA ASP A 28 -0.81 18.60 -34.36
C ASP A 28 -2.27 18.94 -34.72
N GLY A 29 -2.68 20.20 -34.45
CA GLY A 29 -4.04 20.69 -34.72
C GLY A 29 -5.13 20.22 -33.74
N LYS A 30 -4.76 19.46 -32.70
CA LYS A 30 -5.69 19.02 -31.63
C LYS A 30 -5.41 19.82 -30.36
N SER A 31 -6.48 20.24 -29.68
CA SER A 31 -6.36 20.87 -28.38
C SER A 31 -6.30 19.83 -27.27
N TYR A 32 -5.38 20.02 -26.33
CA TYR A 32 -5.18 19.18 -25.16
C TYR A 32 -5.10 20.04 -23.92
N GLU A 33 -5.83 19.67 -22.88
CA GLU A 33 -5.57 20.20 -21.56
C GLU A 33 -4.45 19.36 -20.92
N LEU A 34 -3.31 19.98 -20.56
CA LEU A 34 -2.14 19.27 -20.03
C LEU A 34 -1.68 19.86 -18.71
N TYR A 35 -1.24 18.98 -17.80
CA TYR A 35 -0.55 19.33 -16.56
C TYR A 35 0.95 19.47 -16.80
N THR A 36 1.57 20.44 -16.12
CA THR A 36 3.03 20.61 -16.14
C THR A 36 3.68 19.77 -15.03
N GLU A 37 4.43 18.74 -15.41
CA GLU A 37 5.18 17.92 -14.44
C GLU A 37 6.52 18.56 -14.06
N ILE A 38 7.28 19.00 -15.07
CA ILE A 38 8.56 19.69 -14.91
C ILE A 38 8.57 20.87 -15.86
N GLU A 39 8.92 22.03 -15.33
CA GLU A 39 9.12 23.25 -16.10
C GLU A 39 10.62 23.56 -16.21
N GLY A 40 11.06 24.09 -17.36
CA GLY A 40 12.45 24.46 -17.63
C GLY A 40 12.73 24.58 -19.13
N PRO A 41 14.01 24.65 -19.55
CA PRO A 41 14.38 24.70 -20.98
C PRO A 41 13.70 23.64 -21.85
N LEU A 42 13.50 22.45 -21.31
CA LEU A 42 12.54 21.44 -21.76
C LEU A 42 11.49 21.25 -20.68
N THR A 43 10.23 21.36 -21.06
CA THR A 43 9.07 21.18 -20.17
C THR A 43 8.42 19.82 -20.45
N LEU A 44 8.15 19.06 -19.38
CA LEU A 44 7.40 17.81 -19.44
C LEU A 44 5.95 18.08 -19.10
N LEU A 45 5.07 17.75 -20.04
CA LEU A 45 3.62 17.88 -19.90
C LEU A 45 2.98 16.49 -19.91
N TRP A 46 1.82 16.35 -19.26
CA TRP A 46 1.08 15.10 -19.27
C TRP A 46 -0.42 15.30 -19.03
N ASN A 47 -1.24 14.36 -19.48
CA ASN A 47 -2.62 14.18 -19.00
C ASN A 47 -3.07 12.73 -19.22
N THR A 48 -4.17 12.35 -18.59
CA THR A 48 -4.91 11.13 -18.91
C THR A 48 -5.98 11.44 -19.95
N VAL A 49 -5.89 10.82 -21.13
CA VAL A 49 -6.86 10.98 -22.23
C VAL A 49 -7.42 9.62 -22.55
N GLU A 50 -8.73 9.45 -22.50
CA GLU A 50 -9.41 8.16 -22.73
C GLU A 50 -8.89 7.03 -21.81
N GLY A 51 -8.49 7.36 -20.58
CA GLY A 51 -7.96 6.40 -19.60
C GLY A 51 -6.48 6.09 -19.73
N GLU A 52 -5.80 6.62 -20.76
CA GLU A 52 -4.39 6.37 -21.03
C GLU A 52 -3.51 7.58 -20.67
N TYR A 53 -2.35 7.32 -20.06
CA TYR A 53 -1.37 8.37 -19.79
C TYR A 53 -0.68 8.81 -21.09
N ARG A 54 -0.79 10.09 -21.41
CA ARG A 54 -0.11 10.72 -22.56
C ARG A 54 0.87 11.76 -22.07
N TYR A 55 2.06 11.74 -22.66
CA TYR A 55 3.15 12.63 -22.30
C TYR A 55 3.56 13.48 -23.49
N PHE A 56 3.93 14.73 -23.21
CA PHE A 56 4.37 15.67 -24.23
C PHE A 56 5.61 16.39 -23.76
N SER A 57 6.45 16.73 -24.72
CA SER A 57 7.72 17.43 -24.52
C SER A 57 7.62 18.78 -25.20
N LYS A 58 7.82 19.85 -24.44
CA LYS A 58 7.70 21.25 -24.91
C LYS A 58 9.06 21.94 -24.81
N LYS A 59 9.58 22.42 -25.93
CA LYS A 59 10.80 23.24 -26.01
C LYS A 59 10.48 24.54 -26.75
N GLY A 60 10.46 25.65 -26.01
CA GLY A 60 9.92 26.92 -26.50
C GLY A 60 8.45 26.75 -26.90
N ASN A 61 8.15 27.01 -28.18
CA ASN A 61 6.79 26.86 -28.74
C ASN A 61 6.55 25.49 -29.39
N ASN A 62 7.59 24.65 -29.55
CA ASN A 62 7.44 23.33 -30.15
C ASN A 62 6.99 22.32 -29.10
N ILE A 63 5.86 21.66 -29.34
CA ILE A 63 5.30 20.63 -28.47
C ILE A 63 5.16 19.35 -29.28
N VAL A 64 5.74 18.26 -28.77
CA VAL A 64 5.71 16.96 -29.43
C VAL A 64 5.21 15.91 -28.45
N GLU A 65 4.25 15.10 -28.90
CA GLU A 65 3.77 13.95 -28.16
C GLU A 65 4.80 12.82 -28.12
N LEU A 66 5.03 12.26 -26.94
CA LEU A 66 5.94 11.16 -26.69
C LEU A 66 5.23 9.81 -26.89
N LYS A 67 5.14 9.38 -28.15
CA LYS A 67 4.43 8.17 -28.56
C LYS A 67 5.29 6.91 -28.38
N ASN A 68 4.64 5.79 -28.14
CA ASN A 68 5.27 4.47 -28.18
C ASN A 68 4.28 3.45 -28.78
N THR A 69 4.15 3.43 -30.11
CA THR A 69 3.18 2.56 -30.78
C THR A 69 3.69 1.12 -30.85
N LYS A 70 2.75 0.18 -31.00
CA LYS A 70 3.04 -1.25 -31.08
C LYS A 70 2.78 -1.73 -32.49
N VAL A 71 3.81 -2.23 -33.15
CA VAL A 71 3.76 -2.86 -34.48
C VAL A 71 4.26 -4.29 -34.32
N ASP A 72 3.49 -5.27 -34.79
CA ASP A 72 3.81 -6.70 -34.71
C ASP A 72 4.22 -7.17 -33.30
N GLY A 73 3.52 -6.69 -32.28
CA GLY A 73 3.79 -7.07 -30.90
C GLY A 73 4.96 -6.32 -30.24
N ARG A 74 5.67 -5.44 -30.96
CA ARG A 74 6.85 -4.72 -30.47
C ARG A 74 6.64 -3.22 -30.42
N TYR A 75 7.08 -2.63 -29.32
CA TYR A 75 7.11 -1.18 -29.13
C TYR A 75 8.18 -0.54 -30.01
N GLN A 76 7.85 0.58 -30.66
CA GLN A 76 8.72 1.25 -31.61
C GLN A 76 9.63 2.32 -30.97
N GLU A 77 9.39 2.68 -29.70
CA GLU A 77 10.17 3.65 -28.93
C GLU A 77 10.29 5.05 -29.57
N GLU A 78 9.28 5.50 -30.33
CA GLU A 78 9.33 6.77 -31.09
C GLU A 78 9.59 8.00 -30.20
N PHE A 79 9.14 7.94 -28.94
CA PHE A 79 9.41 8.96 -27.94
C PHE A 79 10.92 9.22 -27.74
N LYS A 80 11.79 8.21 -27.87
CA LYS A 80 13.23 8.40 -27.71
C LYS A 80 13.79 9.26 -28.83
N GLU A 81 13.28 9.08 -30.05
CA GLU A 81 13.66 9.90 -31.19
C GLU A 81 13.14 11.33 -31.04
N ALA A 82 11.88 11.50 -30.63
CA ALA A 82 11.31 12.82 -30.33
C ALA A 82 12.14 13.58 -29.27
N LEU A 83 12.51 12.91 -28.18
CA LEU A 83 13.39 13.48 -27.15
C LEU A 83 14.77 13.80 -27.72
N ARG A 84 15.38 12.89 -28.49
CA ARG A 84 16.70 13.10 -29.11
C ARG A 84 16.72 14.34 -30.00
N LEU A 85 15.68 14.53 -30.82
CA LEU A 85 15.55 15.70 -31.68
C LEU A 85 15.34 16.99 -30.88
N GLN A 86 14.55 16.96 -29.81
CA GLN A 86 14.35 18.14 -28.96
C GLN A 86 15.56 18.47 -28.08
N THR A 87 16.48 17.52 -27.84
CA THR A 87 17.65 17.71 -26.97
C THR A 87 18.99 17.54 -27.68
N ASP A 88 19.01 17.69 -29.00
CA ASP A 88 20.20 17.54 -29.86
C ASP A 88 21.33 18.53 -29.51
N ASP A 89 20.96 19.63 -28.87
CA ASP A 89 21.82 20.70 -28.43
C ASP A 89 22.47 20.46 -27.06
N ALA A 90 22.24 19.32 -26.41
CA ALA A 90 22.93 18.90 -25.18
C ALA A 90 23.44 17.46 -25.27
N LYS A 91 24.55 17.16 -24.57
CA LYS A 91 25.09 15.81 -24.43
C LYS A 91 24.28 14.98 -23.41
N VAL A 92 23.02 14.68 -23.72
CA VAL A 92 22.16 13.78 -22.93
C VAL A 92 21.74 12.56 -23.74
N SER A 93 21.78 11.38 -23.13
CA SER A 93 21.41 10.12 -23.79
C SER A 93 19.96 9.74 -23.48
N VAL A 94 19.25 9.26 -24.50
CA VAL A 94 17.87 8.74 -24.42
C VAL A 94 17.80 7.21 -24.29
N ALA A 95 18.94 6.50 -24.38
CA ALA A 95 18.96 5.04 -24.51
C ALA A 95 18.22 4.29 -23.38
N ASN A 96 18.41 4.76 -22.14
CA ASN A 96 17.86 4.16 -20.92
C ASN A 96 16.60 4.88 -20.41
N VAL A 97 15.95 5.69 -21.25
CA VAL A 97 14.73 6.41 -20.86
C VAL A 97 13.53 5.49 -21.09
N ASN A 98 12.72 5.31 -20.05
CA ASN A 98 11.44 4.62 -20.13
C ASN A 98 10.31 5.62 -20.34
N LEU A 99 9.30 5.25 -21.14
CA LEU A 99 8.06 6.03 -21.29
C LEU A 99 7.17 5.87 -20.04
N THR A 100 7.67 6.35 -18.91
CA THR A 100 6.95 6.46 -17.65
C THR A 100 7.21 7.84 -17.08
N LYS A 101 6.25 8.37 -16.33
CA LYS A 101 6.38 9.68 -15.68
C LYS A 101 7.73 9.84 -14.93
N PRO A 102 8.21 8.89 -14.11
CA PRO A 102 9.52 9.00 -13.46
C PRO A 102 10.71 8.96 -14.44
N GLY A 103 10.67 8.09 -15.45
CA GLY A 103 11.74 7.95 -16.43
C GLY A 103 11.92 9.21 -17.28
N LEU A 104 10.81 9.75 -17.78
CA LEU A 104 10.77 11.01 -18.51
C LEU A 104 11.19 12.18 -17.62
N SER A 105 10.71 12.22 -16.38
CA SER A 105 11.06 13.28 -15.43
C SER A 105 12.56 13.34 -15.16
N ALA A 106 13.18 12.18 -14.91
CA ALA A 106 14.62 12.08 -14.69
C ALA A 106 15.42 12.55 -15.91
N PHE A 107 14.98 12.22 -17.12
CA PHE A 107 15.60 12.69 -18.36
C PHE A 107 15.50 14.20 -18.53
N VAL A 108 14.30 14.76 -18.38
CA VAL A 108 14.04 16.20 -18.55
C VAL A 108 14.82 17.03 -17.52
N ILE A 109 14.86 16.59 -16.25
CA ILE A 109 15.69 17.20 -15.21
C ILE A 109 17.17 17.17 -15.60
N LYS A 110 17.67 16.03 -16.11
CA LYS A 110 19.06 15.87 -16.54
C LYS A 110 19.41 16.83 -17.69
N TYR A 111 18.53 16.95 -18.67
CA TYR A 111 18.69 17.90 -19.78
C TYR A 111 18.65 19.35 -19.28
N ASN A 112 17.67 19.73 -18.48
CA ASN A 112 17.52 21.09 -17.97
C ASN A 112 18.74 21.54 -17.16
N LYS A 113 19.29 20.66 -16.31
CA LYS A 113 20.56 20.90 -15.59
C LYS A 113 21.76 21.07 -16.51
N ALA A 114 21.79 20.37 -17.65
CA ALA A 114 22.86 20.50 -18.62
C ALA A 114 22.76 21.78 -19.46
N LYS A 115 21.55 22.35 -19.58
CA LYS A 115 21.27 23.56 -20.38
C LYS A 115 21.33 24.85 -19.59
N ASP A 116 20.89 24.83 -18.35
CA ASP A 116 20.87 25.98 -17.48
C ASP A 116 21.54 25.61 -16.16
N ALA A 117 22.69 26.23 -15.90
CA ALA A 117 23.47 25.99 -14.69
C ALA A 117 22.73 26.46 -13.41
N ASN A 118 21.76 27.37 -13.54
CA ASN A 118 20.92 27.83 -12.45
C ASN A 118 19.65 26.97 -12.26
N TYR A 119 19.41 26.00 -13.15
CA TYR A 119 18.25 25.14 -13.04
C TYR A 119 18.34 24.25 -11.80
N SER A 120 17.34 24.38 -10.94
CA SER A 120 17.17 23.55 -9.76
C SER A 120 15.80 22.86 -9.81
N HIS A 121 15.75 21.61 -9.38
CA HIS A 121 14.51 20.85 -9.30
C HIS A 121 14.60 19.88 -8.13
N GLU A 122 13.64 19.98 -7.21
CA GLU A 122 13.57 19.11 -6.04
C GLU A 122 12.87 17.79 -6.39
N THR A 123 13.64 16.74 -6.62
CA THR A 123 13.07 15.40 -6.80
C THR A 123 12.76 14.79 -5.44
N LYS A 124 11.47 14.68 -5.08
CA LYS A 124 11.03 13.87 -3.93
C LYS A 124 11.23 12.38 -4.25
N SER A 125 12.37 11.82 -3.86
CA SER A 125 12.69 10.40 -4.05
C SER A 125 11.74 9.51 -3.25
N ILE A 126 11.47 8.30 -3.75
CA ILE A 126 10.82 7.25 -2.96
C ILE A 126 11.95 6.52 -2.23
N LYS A 127 11.84 6.37 -0.91
CA LYS A 127 12.78 5.55 -0.14
C LYS A 127 11.98 4.45 0.56
N LEU A 128 11.84 3.34 -0.15
CA LEU A 128 11.24 2.14 0.41
C LEU A 128 12.15 1.60 1.51
N ASN A 129 11.56 1.36 2.66
CA ASN A 129 12.15 0.69 3.80
C ASN A 129 11.29 -0.52 4.12
N THR A 130 11.95 -1.60 4.51
CA THR A 130 11.30 -2.84 4.93
C THR A 130 11.59 -3.09 6.41
N ARG A 131 10.65 -3.76 7.07
CA ARG A 131 10.77 -4.15 8.48
C ARG A 131 10.28 -5.57 8.65
N LEU A 132 10.95 -6.31 9.52
CA LEU A 132 10.55 -7.66 9.91
C LEU A 132 10.17 -7.65 11.39
N GLY A 133 8.95 -8.04 11.71
CA GLY A 133 8.43 -8.12 13.08
C GLY A 133 8.16 -9.53 13.51
N VAL A 134 8.49 -9.86 14.75
CA VAL A 134 8.00 -11.07 15.42
C VAL A 134 7.08 -10.64 16.56
N PHE A 135 5.98 -11.36 16.76
CA PHE A 135 5.02 -11.05 17.81
C PHE A 135 4.44 -12.31 18.44
N ALA A 136 3.96 -12.15 19.67
CA ALA A 136 3.17 -13.14 20.39
C ALA A 136 2.04 -12.44 21.15
N GLY A 137 1.03 -13.18 21.56
CA GLY A 137 -0.14 -12.59 22.17
C GLY A 137 -1.23 -13.60 22.53
N ALA A 138 -2.44 -13.09 22.66
CA ALA A 138 -3.61 -13.88 22.97
C ALA A 138 -4.81 -13.39 22.15
N SER A 139 -5.63 -14.34 21.69
CA SER A 139 -6.83 -14.03 20.94
C SER A 139 -7.96 -15.02 21.21
N ASN A 140 -9.20 -14.53 21.24
CA ASN A 140 -10.38 -15.37 21.18
C ASN A 140 -10.83 -15.67 19.74
N SER A 141 -10.11 -15.18 18.72
CA SER A 141 -10.42 -15.40 17.31
C SER A 141 -11.90 -15.21 16.98
N ALA A 142 -12.52 -14.12 17.48
CA ALA A 142 -13.97 -13.88 17.46
C ALA A 142 -14.64 -14.03 16.07
N TYR A 143 -13.91 -13.83 14.98
CA TYR A 143 -14.41 -13.96 13.59
C TYR A 143 -14.12 -15.33 12.96
N THR A 144 -13.83 -16.33 13.77
CA THR A 144 -13.66 -17.74 13.40
C THR A 144 -14.46 -18.61 14.36
N THR A 145 -14.65 -19.88 14.04
CA THR A 145 -15.38 -20.82 14.89
C THR A 145 -14.62 -21.10 16.20
N ASN A 146 -14.95 -20.35 17.25
CA ASN A 146 -14.50 -20.56 18.62
C ASN A 146 -15.71 -20.69 19.55
N ASP A 147 -16.27 -21.90 19.62
CA ASP A 147 -17.56 -22.19 20.25
C ASP A 147 -17.64 -21.79 21.74
N ASN A 148 -16.49 -21.70 22.42
CA ASN A 148 -16.39 -21.39 23.85
C ASN A 148 -15.87 -19.98 24.14
N ASN A 149 -15.66 -19.14 23.12
CA ASN A 149 -15.00 -17.83 23.25
C ASN A 149 -13.65 -17.91 24.01
N ALA A 150 -12.94 -19.03 23.92
CA ALA A 150 -11.73 -19.25 24.70
C ALA A 150 -10.59 -18.38 24.19
N ILE A 151 -9.82 -17.81 25.12
CA ILE A 151 -8.61 -17.05 24.79
C ILE A 151 -7.47 -18.03 24.56
N THR A 152 -6.92 -18.01 23.35
CA THR A 152 -5.84 -18.87 22.91
C THR A 152 -4.56 -18.08 22.66
N PRO A 153 -3.37 -18.66 22.92
CA PRO A 153 -2.12 -18.00 22.58
C PRO A 153 -1.96 -17.90 21.06
N VAL A 154 -1.33 -16.82 20.62
CA VAL A 154 -0.99 -16.57 19.22
C VAL A 154 0.47 -16.17 19.08
N ALA A 155 1.08 -16.48 17.93
CA ALA A 155 2.40 -15.98 17.56
C ALA A 155 2.49 -15.79 16.05
N GLY A 156 3.41 -14.95 15.59
CA GLY A 156 3.52 -14.68 14.17
C GLY A 156 4.62 -13.73 13.77
N VAL A 157 4.59 -13.40 12.48
CA VAL A 157 5.60 -12.58 11.82
C VAL A 157 4.92 -11.55 10.92
N ASP A 158 5.41 -10.31 10.96
CA ASP A 158 4.99 -9.21 10.11
C ASP A 158 6.13 -8.81 9.16
N PHE A 159 5.87 -8.72 7.87
CA PHE A 159 6.74 -8.04 6.92
C PHE A 159 6.08 -6.73 6.47
N GLU A 160 6.67 -5.60 6.86
CA GLU A 160 6.13 -4.26 6.63
C GLU A 160 6.96 -3.50 5.59
N ILE A 161 6.28 -2.84 4.65
CA ILE A 161 6.87 -1.97 3.63
C ILE A 161 6.35 -0.54 3.86
N VAL A 162 7.26 0.42 3.94
CA VAL A 162 6.97 1.84 4.14
C VAL A 162 7.82 2.70 3.22
N ASP A 163 7.26 3.80 2.71
CA ASP A 163 8.05 4.86 2.08
C ASP A 163 8.34 5.96 3.11
N ASN A 164 9.61 6.12 3.47
CA ASN A 164 10.02 7.10 4.48
C ASN A 164 10.10 8.55 3.95
N VAL A 165 9.75 8.80 2.68
CA VAL A 165 9.79 10.13 2.08
C VAL A 165 8.40 10.65 1.69
N ARG A 166 7.69 10.01 0.75
CA ARG A 166 6.40 10.52 0.25
C ARG A 166 5.23 9.98 1.07
N LEU A 167 5.20 8.68 1.36
CA LEU A 167 4.09 8.01 2.06
C LEU A 167 4.43 7.63 3.51
N LYS A 168 5.06 8.55 4.27
CA LYS A 168 5.60 8.29 5.62
C LYS A 168 4.59 7.70 6.62
N ARG A 169 3.30 7.99 6.43
CA ARG A 169 2.21 7.55 7.30
C ARG A 169 1.55 6.25 6.85
N HIS A 170 1.91 5.74 5.68
CA HIS A 170 1.28 4.57 5.06
C HIS A 170 2.24 3.39 5.11
N ALA A 171 1.72 2.20 5.37
CA ALA A 171 2.50 0.97 5.23
C ALA A 171 1.62 -0.19 4.77
N MET A 172 2.22 -1.08 3.98
CA MET A 172 1.64 -2.36 3.63
C MET A 172 2.29 -3.44 4.49
N VAL A 173 1.49 -4.36 5.01
CA VAL A 173 1.98 -5.41 5.92
C VAL A 173 1.45 -6.76 5.49
N PHE A 174 2.39 -7.68 5.28
CA PHE A 174 2.12 -9.09 5.09
C PHE A 174 2.29 -9.77 6.44
N ARG A 175 1.22 -10.36 6.95
CA ARG A 175 1.20 -10.97 8.28
C ARG A 175 0.97 -12.47 8.16
N PHE A 176 1.83 -13.23 8.81
CA PHE A 176 1.61 -14.62 9.18
C PHE A 176 1.24 -14.68 10.66
N LYS A 177 0.13 -15.35 11.00
CA LYS A 177 -0.32 -15.55 12.39
C LYS A 177 -0.69 -17.02 12.59
N GLN A 178 -0.15 -17.62 13.65
CA GLN A 178 -0.55 -18.91 14.17
C GLN A 178 -1.33 -18.71 15.46
N THR A 179 -2.53 -19.28 15.53
CA THR A 179 -3.32 -19.46 16.75
C THR A 179 -3.17 -20.91 17.21
N PHE A 180 -2.80 -21.11 18.47
CA PHE A 180 -2.55 -22.44 19.02
C PHE A 180 -3.78 -22.97 19.77
N LYS A 181 -4.00 -24.28 19.69
CA LYS A 181 -5.04 -24.94 20.46
C LYS A 181 -4.76 -24.86 21.97
N ASN A 182 -5.80 -24.83 22.77
CA ASN A 182 -5.75 -24.99 24.22
C ASN A 182 -6.90 -25.90 24.69
N PRO A 183 -6.96 -26.29 25.98
CA PRO A 183 -8.02 -27.18 26.47
C PRO A 183 -9.45 -26.64 26.25
N ASP A 184 -9.62 -25.32 26.27
CA ASP A 184 -10.92 -24.66 26.15
C ASP A 184 -11.33 -24.40 24.68
N ASN A 185 -10.38 -24.51 23.73
CA ASN A 185 -10.59 -24.42 22.30
C ASN A 185 -9.64 -25.38 21.55
N ASN A 186 -10.20 -26.50 21.09
CA ASN A 186 -9.46 -27.53 20.38
C ASN A 186 -9.25 -27.22 18.88
N SER A 187 -9.25 -25.94 18.51
CA SER A 187 -9.02 -25.48 17.14
C SER A 187 -7.68 -24.74 17.05
N ALA A 188 -6.92 -25.03 15.99
CA ALA A 188 -5.72 -24.29 15.62
C ALA A 188 -5.93 -23.58 14.28
N PHE A 189 -5.37 -22.38 14.15
CA PHE A 189 -5.54 -21.56 12.94
C PHE A 189 -4.20 -21.06 12.42
N THR A 190 -3.97 -21.22 11.12
CA THR A 190 -2.85 -20.63 10.40
C THR A 190 -3.41 -19.58 9.45
N GLN A 191 -3.01 -18.32 9.62
CA GLN A 191 -3.53 -17.20 8.83
C GLN A 191 -2.41 -16.44 8.11
N PHE A 192 -2.61 -16.22 6.81
CA PHE A 192 -1.86 -15.27 6.01
C PHE A 192 -2.77 -14.09 5.68
N SER A 193 -2.32 -12.87 5.91
CA SER A 193 -3.14 -11.68 5.68
C SER A 193 -2.39 -10.50 5.10
N LEU A 194 -3.10 -9.71 4.30
CA LEU A 194 -2.67 -8.40 3.84
C LEU A 194 -3.35 -7.31 4.66
N ASN A 195 -2.51 -6.42 5.16
CA ASN A 195 -2.92 -5.37 6.06
C ASN A 195 -2.39 -4.04 5.53
N TYR A 196 -3.18 -3.00 5.69
CA TYR A 196 -2.79 -1.63 5.43
C TYR A 196 -2.75 -0.88 6.75
N ARG A 197 -1.63 -0.19 7.03
CA ARG A 197 -1.47 0.62 8.24
C ARG A 197 -1.42 2.10 7.90
N PHE A 198 -2.27 2.86 8.59
CA PHE A 198 -2.25 4.32 8.54
C PHE A 198 -1.86 4.90 9.90
N LYS A 199 -0.72 5.60 9.94
CA LYS A 199 -0.16 6.23 11.14
C LYS A 199 -0.83 7.58 11.38
N ILE A 200 -1.78 7.60 12.32
CA ILE A 200 -2.47 8.82 12.77
C ILE A 200 -1.50 9.73 13.51
N VAL A 201 -0.65 9.16 14.37
CA VAL A 201 0.46 9.86 15.00
C VAL A 201 1.76 9.30 14.44
N LYS A 202 2.66 10.18 14.03
CA LYS A 202 3.99 9.81 13.56
C LYS A 202 5.03 10.77 14.11
N THR A 203 5.92 10.25 14.94
CA THR A 203 7.04 11.01 15.54
C THR A 203 8.35 10.23 15.35
N GLN A 204 9.45 10.75 15.89
CA GLN A 204 10.73 10.03 15.85
C GLN A 204 10.74 8.80 16.77
N LYS A 205 10.04 8.84 17.91
CA LYS A 205 10.04 7.78 18.92
C LYS A 205 8.76 6.96 19.00
N PHE A 206 7.64 7.51 18.53
CA PHE A 206 6.32 6.91 18.72
C PHE A 206 5.46 7.07 17.47
N ASP A 207 4.89 5.96 17.00
CA ASP A 207 3.87 5.93 15.96
C ASP A 207 2.59 5.29 16.53
N LEU A 208 1.43 5.92 16.32
CA LEU A 208 0.12 5.33 16.58
C LEU A 208 -0.57 5.11 15.24
N PHE A 209 -1.07 3.91 15.00
CA PHE A 209 -1.64 3.53 13.71
C PHE A 209 -2.96 2.76 13.83
N ILE A 210 -3.79 2.94 12.81
CA ILE A 210 -4.88 2.01 12.49
C ILE A 210 -4.29 0.93 11.59
N ASN A 211 -4.64 -0.33 11.86
CA ASN A 211 -4.33 -1.48 11.03
C ASN A 211 -5.62 -2.03 10.42
N THR A 212 -5.71 -2.09 9.10
CA THR A 212 -6.86 -2.65 8.39
C THR A 212 -6.46 -3.92 7.65
N LYS A 213 -7.01 -5.06 8.06
CA LYS A 213 -6.89 -6.34 7.36
C LYS A 213 -7.95 -6.41 6.27
N PHE A 214 -7.52 -6.35 5.01
CA PHE A 214 -8.44 -6.33 3.87
C PHE A 214 -8.46 -7.66 3.09
N LEU A 215 -7.49 -8.55 3.35
CA LEU A 215 -7.42 -9.86 2.73
C LEU A 215 -6.86 -10.86 3.74
N ALA A 216 -7.48 -12.04 3.87
CA ALA A 216 -6.90 -13.12 4.64
C ALA A 216 -7.24 -14.50 4.06
N TYR A 217 -6.24 -15.38 4.10
CA TYR A 217 -6.43 -16.81 3.99
C TYR A 217 -6.26 -17.42 5.37
N THR A 218 -7.23 -18.21 5.82
CA THR A 218 -7.19 -18.88 7.12
C THR A 218 -7.38 -20.37 6.90
N TYR A 219 -6.41 -21.16 7.34
CA TYR A 219 -6.52 -22.60 7.45
C TYR A 219 -6.82 -22.97 8.90
N SER A 220 -7.86 -23.76 9.12
CA SER A 220 -8.29 -24.25 10.43
C SER A 220 -8.12 -25.76 10.52
N LYS A 221 -7.65 -26.24 11.67
CA LYS A 221 -7.69 -27.65 12.05
C LYS A 221 -8.40 -27.78 13.40
N LYS A 222 -9.41 -28.65 13.49
CA LYS A 222 -10.20 -28.94 14.69
C LYS A 222 -10.38 -30.45 14.85
N GLU A 223 -10.26 -30.93 16.07
CA GLU A 223 -10.61 -32.31 16.43
C GLU A 223 -12.08 -32.33 16.90
N ILE A 224 -12.91 -33.18 16.29
CA ILE A 224 -14.33 -33.33 16.64
C ILE A 224 -14.63 -34.75 17.15
N PRO A 225 -15.36 -34.91 18.26
CA PRO A 225 -15.86 -36.21 18.68
C PRO A 225 -17.01 -36.61 17.76
N VAL A 226 -16.90 -37.78 17.13
CA VAL A 226 -17.94 -38.38 16.31
C VAL A 226 -18.37 -39.68 16.98
N GLN A 227 -19.66 -39.79 17.30
CA GLN A 227 -20.24 -41.00 17.85
C GLN A 227 -20.67 -41.91 16.70
N ASP A 228 -20.17 -43.14 16.73
CA ASP A 228 -20.65 -44.21 15.84
C ASP A 228 -22.10 -44.58 16.24
N PRO A 229 -23.07 -44.44 15.31
CA PRO A 229 -24.49 -44.68 15.61
C PRO A 229 -24.81 -46.15 15.92
N ASP A 230 -23.98 -47.10 15.50
CA ASP A 230 -24.21 -48.54 15.68
C ASP A 230 -23.50 -49.08 16.94
N THR A 231 -22.31 -48.54 17.25
CA THR A 231 -21.48 -49.06 18.36
C THR A 231 -21.49 -48.18 19.61
N ASN A 232 -22.04 -46.95 19.54
CA ASN A 232 -21.94 -45.92 20.58
C ASN A 232 -20.49 -45.56 21.00
N ILE A 233 -19.50 -45.95 20.20
CA ILE A 233 -18.09 -45.59 20.43
C ILE A 233 -17.86 -44.15 19.97
N ILE A 234 -17.22 -43.34 20.80
CA ILE A 234 -16.79 -41.98 20.45
C ILE A 234 -15.39 -42.07 19.86
N THR A 235 -15.24 -41.61 18.62
CA THR A 235 -13.94 -41.51 17.93
C THR A 235 -13.61 -40.03 17.68
N ILE A 236 -12.34 -39.66 17.83
CA ILE A 236 -11.89 -38.30 17.50
C ILE A 236 -11.52 -38.27 16.02
N VAL A 237 -12.17 -37.38 15.26
CA VAL A 237 -11.91 -37.16 13.84
C VAL A 237 -11.30 -35.79 13.63
N ASP A 238 -10.22 -35.75 12.84
CA ASP A 238 -9.61 -34.50 12.39
C ASP A 238 -10.47 -33.88 11.28
N ASN A 239 -10.96 -32.66 11.53
CA ASN A 239 -11.61 -31.83 10.52
C ASN A 239 -10.70 -30.63 10.19
N SER A 240 -10.47 -30.37 8.92
CA SER A 240 -9.66 -29.25 8.48
C SER A 240 -10.18 -28.60 7.21
N GLY A 241 -9.90 -27.32 7.06
CA GLY A 241 -10.39 -26.55 5.93
C GLY A 241 -9.68 -25.21 5.81
N GLY A 242 -9.61 -24.69 4.58
CA GLY A 242 -9.07 -23.37 4.29
C GLY A 242 -10.14 -22.46 3.71
N SER A 243 -10.16 -21.21 4.12
CA SER A 243 -11.05 -20.19 3.56
C SER A 243 -10.29 -18.92 3.25
N PHE A 244 -10.73 -18.24 2.20
CA PHE A 244 -10.24 -16.94 1.79
C PHE A 244 -11.34 -15.91 1.99
N ASN A 245 -11.02 -14.78 2.63
CA ASN A 245 -12.00 -13.74 2.90
C ASN A 245 -11.39 -12.32 2.80
N THR A 246 -12.28 -11.34 2.69
CA THR A 246 -11.97 -9.90 2.67
C THR A 246 -12.65 -9.23 3.86
N PRO A 247 -12.15 -9.43 5.09
CA PRO A 247 -12.92 -9.17 6.30
C PRO A 247 -13.09 -7.69 6.62
N ALA A 248 -12.33 -6.80 5.95
CA ALA A 248 -12.26 -5.37 6.27
C ALA A 248 -12.19 -5.14 7.80
N ALA A 249 -11.26 -5.84 8.46
CA ALA A 249 -11.13 -5.84 9.92
C ALA A 249 -10.16 -4.75 10.38
N PHE A 250 -10.56 -3.97 11.37
CA PHE A 250 -9.82 -2.83 11.89
C PHE A 250 -9.26 -3.14 13.26
N GLY A 251 -8.03 -2.69 13.49
CA GLY A 251 -7.36 -2.69 14.77
C GLY A 251 -6.58 -1.40 14.99
N ILE A 252 -6.06 -1.23 16.20
CA ILE A 252 -5.16 -0.14 16.56
C ILE A 252 -3.84 -0.72 17.04
N GLY A 253 -2.74 -0.03 16.76
CA GLY A 253 -1.45 -0.40 17.30
C GLY A 253 -0.54 0.79 17.50
N ALA A 254 0.50 0.56 18.29
CA ALA A 254 1.50 1.54 18.63
C ALA A 254 2.89 0.94 18.46
N ASP A 255 3.79 1.72 17.86
CA ASP A 255 5.21 1.42 17.76
C ASP A 255 6.01 2.41 18.60
N TYR A 256 6.92 1.88 19.42
CA TYR A 256 7.87 2.68 20.19
C TYR A 256 9.29 2.34 19.76
N ALA A 257 10.02 3.34 19.26
CA ALA A 257 11.37 3.19 18.72
C ALA A 257 12.36 2.85 19.83
N ILE A 258 13.12 1.77 19.64
CA ILE A 258 14.18 1.33 20.55
C ILE A 258 15.23 0.54 19.76
N GLY A 259 16.51 0.86 19.96
CA GLY A 259 17.61 0.24 19.22
C GLY A 259 17.46 0.42 17.70
N ASN A 260 17.65 -0.67 16.94
CA ASN A 260 17.46 -0.70 15.48
C ASN A 260 16.02 -1.03 15.05
N GLY A 261 15.04 -0.81 15.92
CA GLY A 261 13.68 -1.27 15.68
C GLY A 261 12.63 -0.61 16.54
N TYR A 262 11.52 -1.33 16.74
CA TYR A 262 10.37 -0.86 17.48
C TYR A 262 9.80 -1.99 18.34
N ILE A 263 9.49 -1.69 19.60
CA ILE A 263 8.50 -2.49 20.34
C ILE A 263 7.13 -2.15 19.73
N THR A 264 6.37 -3.16 19.37
CA THR A 264 5.04 -2.99 18.75
C THR A 264 3.98 -3.65 19.61
N PHE A 265 2.94 -2.89 19.93
CA PHE A 265 1.75 -3.39 20.59
C PHE A 265 0.58 -3.21 19.62
N SER A 266 -0.31 -4.20 19.51
CA SER A 266 -1.49 -4.11 18.64
C SER A 266 -2.68 -4.79 19.27
N TYR A 267 -3.83 -4.14 19.20
CA TYR A 267 -5.15 -4.73 19.37
C TYR A 267 -5.77 -4.88 17.98
N ASN A 268 -5.69 -6.09 17.44
CA ASN A 268 -6.14 -6.41 16.09
C ASN A 268 -7.64 -6.76 16.11
N ASP A 269 -8.25 -6.76 14.92
CA ASP A 269 -9.61 -7.27 14.71
C ASP A 269 -10.65 -6.76 15.75
N ILE A 270 -10.58 -5.48 16.13
CA ILE A 270 -11.54 -4.85 17.07
C ILE A 270 -12.95 -4.88 16.48
N VAL A 271 -13.05 -4.64 15.17
CA VAL A 271 -14.30 -4.68 14.41
C VAL A 271 -14.01 -5.17 13.00
N ALA A 272 -14.83 -6.07 12.46
CA ALA A 272 -14.78 -6.49 11.07
C ALA A 272 -16.10 -6.19 10.37
N ILE A 273 -16.04 -5.51 9.22
CA ILE A 273 -17.24 -5.12 8.48
C ILE A 273 -17.68 -6.28 7.58
N GLY A 274 -18.91 -6.76 7.80
CA GLY A 274 -19.47 -7.84 6.99
C GLY A 274 -19.00 -9.24 7.38
N VAL A 275 -18.40 -9.40 8.57
CA VAL A 275 -18.04 -10.69 9.15
C VAL A 275 -18.66 -10.81 10.54
N ASP A 276 -19.34 -11.92 10.80
CA ASP A 276 -19.94 -12.21 12.10
C ASP A 276 -18.85 -12.47 13.15
N ASN A 277 -19.01 -11.88 14.33
CA ASN A 277 -18.14 -12.07 15.50
C ASN A 277 -18.64 -13.17 16.45
N ASN A 278 -19.64 -13.96 16.01
CA ASN A 278 -20.32 -14.98 16.80
C ASN A 278 -20.98 -14.44 18.09
N GLY A 279 -21.30 -13.13 18.12
CA GLY A 279 -21.83 -12.47 19.32
C GLY A 279 -20.78 -12.15 20.40
N GLU A 280 -19.49 -12.39 20.14
CA GLU A 280 -18.43 -12.26 21.12
C GLU A 280 -17.71 -10.92 21.07
N PHE A 281 -17.27 -10.43 22.23
CA PHE A 281 -16.39 -9.26 22.30
C PHE A 281 -14.99 -9.63 21.76
N PRO A 282 -14.50 -9.00 20.68
CA PRO A 282 -13.23 -9.42 20.05
C PRO A 282 -12.03 -9.18 20.96
N VAL A 283 -11.17 -10.19 21.13
CA VAL A 283 -9.89 -10.08 21.83
C VAL A 283 -8.81 -10.57 20.87
N ASP A 284 -7.87 -9.72 20.50
CA ASP A 284 -6.66 -10.07 19.74
C ASP A 284 -5.56 -9.06 20.09
N LEU A 285 -4.84 -9.36 21.17
CA LEU A 285 -3.79 -8.51 21.70
C LEU A 285 -2.44 -9.14 21.41
N THR A 286 -1.55 -8.40 20.77
CA THR A 286 -0.20 -8.86 20.40
C THR A 286 0.86 -7.84 20.82
N LEU A 287 1.98 -8.35 21.32
CA LEU A 287 3.19 -7.60 21.62
C LEU A 287 4.35 -8.23 20.85
N GLY A 288 5.23 -7.39 20.29
CA GLY A 288 6.33 -7.87 19.47
C GLY A 288 7.46 -6.87 19.33
N TYR A 289 8.43 -7.25 18.51
CA TYR A 289 9.54 -6.39 18.12
C TYR A 289 9.71 -6.39 16.60
N LYS A 290 9.82 -5.19 16.01
CA LYS A 290 10.03 -4.94 14.58
C LYS A 290 11.44 -4.43 14.31
N PHE A 291 12.25 -5.21 13.60
CA PHE A 291 13.58 -4.85 13.11
C PHE A 291 13.46 -4.00 11.83
N ASN A 292 14.25 -2.93 11.72
CA ASN A 292 14.50 -2.32 10.41
C ASN A 292 15.53 -3.15 9.65
N LEU A 293 15.23 -3.45 8.37
CA LEU A 293 16.12 -4.16 7.44
C LEU A 293 16.93 -3.17 6.59
#